data_AF-A0A7R9LF91-F1
#
_entry.id   AF-A0A7R9LF91-F1
#
_cell.length_a   1.000
_cell.length_b   1.000
_cell.length_c   1.000
_cell.angle_alpha   90.00
_cell.angle_beta   90.00
_cell.angle_gamma   90.00
#
_symmetry.space_group_name_H-M   'P 1'
#
loop_
_entity.id
_entity.type
_entity.pdbx_description
1 polymer ?
#
loop_
_entity_poly.entity_id
_entity_poly.type
_entity_poly.pdbx_seq_one_letter_code
_entity_poly.pdbx_strand_id
1 'polypeptide(L)'
;MCTVNIVFDRVGKVDPVTRGLQIAVNWVGLQVDVRFWSQHISFILVGIIVITSIRGLLITLTKFFYAISSSKSSNIIVLALAQIMGMYFVSSVVLIRMNMPLEYRSIITEVLGDLQFNFYHRWFDVIFLVSALSSIGFLYLARKQVSNNPLDN
;
A
#
# COMPACT_ATOMS: atom_id res chain seq x y z
N MET A 1 22.01 -8.18 -0.11
CA MET A 1 22.31 -6.77 0.24
C MET A 1 23.61 -6.63 1.06
N CYS A 2 23.96 -7.57 1.96
CA CYS A 2 25.21 -7.50 2.74
C CYS A 2 26.50 -7.76 1.94
N THR A 3 26.49 -8.65 0.94
CA THR A 3 27.70 -8.99 0.15
C THR A 3 28.27 -7.82 -0.63
N VAL A 4 27.41 -6.94 -1.14
CA VAL A 4 27.81 -5.73 -1.87
C VAL A 4 28.49 -4.72 -0.93
N ASN A 5 28.11 -4.71 0.35
CA ASN A 5 28.63 -3.76 1.33
C ASN A 5 30.07 -4.08 1.79
N ILE A 6 30.43 -5.37 1.84
CA ILE A 6 31.77 -5.84 2.21
C ILE A 6 32.74 -5.76 1.02
N VAL A 7 32.29 -6.13 -0.19
CA VAL A 7 33.14 -6.09 -1.39
C VAL A 7 33.54 -4.66 -1.79
N PHE A 8 32.70 -3.67 -1.49
CA PHE A 8 32.97 -2.26 -1.84
C PHE A 8 33.65 -1.42 -0.77
N ASP A 9 34.08 -2.04 0.35
CA ASP A 9 34.78 -1.39 1.47
C ASP A 9 34.29 0.05 1.71
N ARG A 10 32.98 0.15 1.96
CA ARG A 10 32.29 1.44 2.14
C ARG A 10 32.34 1.88 3.60
N VAL A 11 33.45 1.59 4.31
CA VAL A 11 33.73 2.24 5.58
C VAL A 11 34.46 3.55 5.27
N GLY A 12 33.76 4.66 5.46
CA GLY A 12 34.40 5.99 5.50
C GLY A 12 34.73 6.65 4.16
N LYS A 13 34.13 6.24 3.03
CA LYS A 13 34.21 7.05 1.81
C LYS A 13 33.28 8.24 1.93
N VAL A 14 33.89 9.40 2.18
CA VAL A 14 33.39 10.78 2.06
C VAL A 14 32.16 10.84 1.14
N ASP A 15 31.10 11.46 1.63
CA ASP A 15 29.82 11.57 0.92
C ASP A 15 30.01 12.09 -0.52
N PRO A 16 29.22 11.59 -1.48
CA PRO A 16 29.40 11.90 -2.90
C PRO A 16 29.36 13.40 -3.19
N VAL A 17 28.69 14.18 -2.34
CA VAL A 17 28.64 15.63 -2.40
C VAL A 17 29.99 16.24 -1.99
N THR A 18 30.57 15.82 -0.86
CA THR A 18 31.91 16.26 -0.43
C THR A 18 33.01 15.83 -1.40
N ARG A 19 32.93 14.63 -2.00
CA ARG A 19 33.87 14.22 -3.06
C ARG A 19 33.70 15.06 -4.34
N GLY A 20 32.47 15.34 -4.74
CA GLY A 20 32.19 16.23 -5.87
C GLY A 20 32.76 17.63 -5.63
N LEU A 21 32.61 18.16 -4.41
CA LEU A 21 33.15 19.47 -4.04
C LEU A 21 34.68 19.49 -4.02
N GLN A 22 35.34 18.44 -3.51
CA GLN A 22 36.81 18.33 -3.53
C GLN A 22 37.37 18.32 -4.95
N ILE A 23 36.74 17.60 -5.87
CA ILE A 23 37.16 17.56 -7.29
C ILE A 23 36.99 18.94 -7.93
N ALA A 24 35.87 19.62 -7.67
CA ALA A 24 35.62 20.96 -8.20
C ALA A 24 36.61 22.01 -7.66
N VAL A 25 36.93 21.97 -6.36
CA VAL A 25 37.89 22.88 -5.73
C VAL A 25 39.31 22.65 -6.26
N ASN A 26 39.72 21.39 -6.45
CA ASN A 26 41.04 21.06 -6.96
C ASN A 26 41.21 21.45 -8.44
N TRP A 27 40.12 21.49 -9.21
CA TRP A 27 40.13 21.95 -10.61
C TRP A 27 40.13 23.48 -10.75
N VAL A 28 39.55 24.20 -9.78
CA VAL A 28 39.43 25.66 -9.78
C VAL A 28 40.59 26.36 -9.04
N GLY A 29 41.37 25.64 -8.22
CA GLY A 29 42.60 26.16 -7.59
C GLY A 29 42.39 27.23 -6.51
N LEU A 30 41.17 27.37 -5.98
CA LEU A 30 40.83 28.33 -4.93
C LEU A 30 40.98 27.71 -3.53
N GLN A 31 41.60 28.43 -2.59
CA GLN A 31 41.69 28.03 -1.16
C GLN A 31 40.36 28.26 -0.41
N VAL A 32 39.26 27.70 -0.91
CA VAL A 32 37.95 27.80 -0.28
C VAL A 32 37.83 26.73 0.81
N ASP A 33 37.33 27.10 1.99
CA ASP A 33 37.07 26.14 3.08
C ASP A 33 35.97 25.14 2.66
N VAL A 34 36.44 23.98 2.19
CA VAL A 34 35.63 22.87 1.67
C VAL A 34 34.63 22.39 2.71
N ARG A 35 34.94 22.47 4.01
CA ARG A 35 34.07 21.95 5.08
C ARG A 35 32.86 22.83 5.30
N PHE A 36 33.03 24.15 5.24
CA PHE A 36 31.90 25.09 5.38
C PHE A 36 30.96 25.04 4.17
N TRP A 37 31.52 25.03 2.96
CA TRP A 37 30.75 25.02 1.72
C TRP A 37 30.08 23.68 1.39
N SER A 38 30.73 22.55 1.71
CA SER A 38 30.11 21.23 1.50
C SER A 38 28.83 21.05 2.31
N GLN A 39 28.78 21.56 3.55
CA GLN A 39 27.60 21.47 4.39
C GLN A 39 26.40 22.25 3.81
N HIS A 40 26.63 23.45 3.30
CA HIS A 40 25.58 24.28 2.70
C HIS A 40 25.06 23.69 1.38
N ILE A 41 25.97 23.20 0.54
CA ILE A 41 25.61 22.56 -0.74
C ILE A 41 24.85 21.25 -0.51
N SER A 42 25.28 20.42 0.44
CA SER A 42 24.57 19.19 0.83
C SER A 42 23.16 19.49 1.35
N PHE A 43 23.00 20.52 2.18
CA PHE A 43 21.68 20.93 2.67
C PHE A 43 20.75 21.37 1.53
N ILE A 44 21.25 22.18 0.60
CA ILE A 44 20.49 22.61 -0.59
C ILE A 44 20.09 21.40 -1.44
N LEU A 45 21.02 20.47 -1.68
CA LEU A 45 20.78 19.30 -2.52
C LEU A 45 19.72 18.37 -1.90
N VAL A 46 19.81 18.10 -0.59
CA VAL A 46 18.78 17.34 0.14
C VAL A 46 17.43 18.07 0.08
N GLY A 47 17.41 19.40 0.21
CA GLY A 47 16.19 20.20 0.04
C GLY A 47 15.54 20.02 -1.33
N ILE A 48 16.33 20.06 -2.40
CA ILE A 48 15.84 19.83 -3.77
C ILE A 48 15.28 18.41 -3.93
N ILE A 49 15.96 17.40 -3.38
CA ILE A 49 15.48 16.01 -3.41
C ILE A 49 14.11 15.91 -2.73
N VAL A 50 13.96 16.43 -1.51
CA VAL A 50 12.71 16.37 -0.74
C VAL A 50 11.56 17.06 -1.50
N ILE A 51 11.78 18.27 -2.00
CA ILE A 51 10.77 19.02 -2.77
C ILE A 51 10.36 18.24 -4.03
N THR A 52 11.34 17.65 -4.73
CA THR A 52 11.09 16.86 -5.94
C THR A 52 10.32 15.58 -5.62
N SER A 53 10.67 14.87 -4.55
CA SER A 53 9.96 13.67 -4.10
C SER A 53 8.51 13.96 -3.72
N ILE A 54 8.26 15.04 -2.99
CA ILE A 54 6.90 15.46 -2.62
C ILE A 54 6.09 15.79 -3.88
N ARG A 55 6.65 16.57 -4.82
CA ARG A 55 5.98 16.88 -6.09
C ARG A 55 5.68 15.64 -6.90
N GLY A 56 6.63 14.70 -7.00
CA GLY A 56 6.44 13.42 -7.67
C GLY A 56 5.27 12.64 -7.08
N LEU A 57 5.23 12.52 -5.75
CA LEU A 57 4.14 11.87 -5.03
C LEU A 57 2.80 12.56 -5.29
N LEU A 58 2.73 13.89 -5.16
CA LEU A 58 1.50 14.65 -5.41
C LEU A 58 0.98 14.42 -6.83
N ILE A 59 1.83 14.41 -7.84
CA ILE A 59 1.40 14.17 -9.23
C ILE A 59 0.85 12.75 -9.39
N THR A 60 1.50 11.73 -8.81
CA THR A 60 1.00 10.35 -8.88
C THR A 60 -0.34 10.20 -8.17
N LEU A 61 -0.50 10.85 -7.01
CA LEU A 61 -1.72 10.83 -6.23
C LEU A 61 -2.87 11.54 -6.96
N THR A 62 -2.61 12.70 -7.56
CA THR A 62 -3.61 13.42 -8.37
C THR A 62 -4.03 12.61 -9.58
N LYS A 63 -3.11 11.90 -10.26
CA LYS A 63 -3.44 10.99 -11.36
C LYS A 63 -4.30 9.82 -10.89
N PHE A 64 -4.03 9.26 -9.71
CA PHE A 64 -4.85 8.21 -9.09
C PHE A 64 -6.27 8.72 -8.83
N PHE A 65 -6.41 9.88 -8.20
CA PHE A 65 -7.72 10.49 -7.97
C PHE A 65 -8.43 10.86 -9.26
N TYR A 66 -7.72 11.32 -10.30
CA TYR A 66 -8.33 11.64 -11.58
C TYR A 66 -8.81 10.40 -12.33
N ALA A 67 -8.06 9.29 -12.29
CA ALA A 67 -8.49 8.01 -12.84
C ALA A 67 -9.77 7.51 -12.16
N ILE A 68 -9.86 7.68 -10.83
CA ILE A 68 -11.04 7.37 -10.02
C ILE A 68 -12.18 8.38 -10.27
N SER A 69 -11.88 9.67 -10.48
CA SER A 69 -12.87 10.75 -10.60
C SER A 69 -13.40 10.94 -12.03
N SER A 70 -12.92 10.19 -13.02
CA SER A 70 -13.45 10.28 -14.39
C SER A 70 -14.95 10.01 -14.40
N SER A 71 -15.72 10.74 -15.21
CA SER A 71 -17.20 10.63 -15.27
C SER A 71 -17.70 9.18 -15.48
N LYS A 72 -16.96 8.35 -16.22
CA LYS A 72 -17.26 6.91 -16.36
C LYS A 72 -17.06 6.14 -15.04
N SER A 73 -16.05 6.50 -14.26
CA SER A 73 -15.76 5.92 -12.96
C SER A 73 -16.72 6.41 -11.87
N SER A 74 -17.27 7.63 -11.95
CA SER A 74 -18.28 8.11 -11.00
C SER A 74 -19.49 7.17 -10.90
N ASN A 75 -20.00 6.68 -12.03
CA ASN A 75 -21.08 5.69 -12.03
C ASN A 75 -20.64 4.36 -11.39
N ILE A 76 -19.41 3.92 -11.68
CA ILE A 76 -18.83 2.69 -11.11
C ILE A 76 -18.67 2.84 -9.59
N ILE A 77 -18.23 4.00 -9.11
CA ILE A 77 -18.07 4.28 -7.68
C ILE A 77 -19.43 4.30 -6.98
N VAL A 78 -20.44 4.95 -7.57
CA VAL A 78 -21.79 4.97 -6.99
C VAL A 78 -22.38 3.56 -6.97
N LEU A 79 -22.22 2.79 -8.06
CA LEU A 79 -22.62 1.37 -8.10
C LEU A 79 -21.85 0.53 -7.07
N ALA A 80 -20.55 0.74 -6.90
CA ALA A 80 -19.73 0.02 -5.93
C ALA A 80 -20.11 0.39 -4.49
N LEU A 81 -20.38 1.66 -4.20
CA LEU A 81 -20.87 2.12 -2.90
C LEU A 81 -22.26 1.56 -2.61
N ALA A 82 -23.16 1.57 -3.59
CA ALA A 82 -24.48 0.95 -3.47
C ALA A 82 -24.36 -0.56 -3.22
N GLN A 83 -23.45 -1.24 -3.91
CA GLN A 83 -23.15 -2.66 -3.70
C GLN A 83 -22.61 -2.92 -2.30
N ILE A 84 -21.65 -2.13 -1.82
CA ILE A 84 -21.08 -2.28 -0.46
C ILE A 84 -22.17 -2.05 0.60
N MET A 85 -22.99 -1.01 0.44
CA MET A 85 -24.11 -0.73 1.34
C MET A 85 -25.15 -1.85 1.33
N GLY A 86 -25.51 -2.38 0.16
CA GLY A 86 -26.42 -3.52 0.02
C GLY A 86 -25.87 -4.79 0.66
N MET A 87 -24.60 -5.10 0.43
CA MET A 87 -23.92 -6.25 1.05
C MET A 87 -23.83 -6.10 2.57
N TYR A 88 -23.53 -4.89 3.07
CA TYR A 88 -23.50 -4.59 4.51
C TYR A 88 -24.87 -4.75 5.16
N PHE A 89 -25.92 -4.24 4.52
CA PHE A 89 -27.30 -4.40 4.99
C PHE A 89 -27.70 -5.88 5.09
N VAL A 90 -27.46 -6.65 4.02
CA VAL A 90 -27.74 -8.09 3.98
C VAL A 90 -26.97 -8.84 5.07
N SER A 91 -25.67 -8.55 5.22
CA SER A 91 -24.83 -9.17 6.26
C SER A 91 -25.37 -8.89 7.67
N SER A 92 -25.78 -7.65 7.93
CA SER A 92 -26.34 -7.23 9.22
C SER A 92 -27.65 -7.95 9.54
N VAL A 93 -28.57 -8.05 8.56
CA VAL A 93 -29.83 -8.79 8.69
C VAL A 93 -29.59 -10.27 8.99
N VAL A 94 -28.68 -10.89 8.24
CA VAL A 94 -28.33 -12.29 8.42
C VAL A 94 -27.77 -12.52 9.83
N LEU A 95 -26.87 -11.65 10.29
CA LEU A 95 -26.26 -11.71 11.62
C LEU A 95 -27.30 -11.55 12.75
N ILE A 96 -28.25 -10.62 12.59
CA ILE A 96 -29.35 -10.43 13.54
C ILE A 96 -30.18 -11.72 13.64
N ARG A 97 -30.55 -12.32 12.51
CA ARG A 97 -31.32 -13.58 12.48
C ARG A 97 -30.57 -14.74 13.15
N MET A 98 -29.25 -14.84 12.95
CA MET A 98 -28.43 -15.89 13.54
C MET A 98 -28.33 -15.77 15.08
N ASN A 99 -28.26 -14.54 15.62
CA ASN A 99 -28.13 -14.29 17.06
C ASN A 99 -29.48 -14.23 17.81
N MET A 100 -30.61 -14.28 17.10
CA MET A 100 -31.96 -14.10 17.67
C MET A 100 -32.64 -15.44 18.04
N PRO A 101 -33.40 -15.51 19.17
CA PRO A 101 -34.23 -16.66 19.55
C PRO A 101 -35.33 -16.99 18.51
N LEU A 102 -35.74 -18.25 18.45
CA LEU A 102 -36.65 -18.76 17.40
C LEU A 102 -38.00 -18.01 17.33
N GLU A 103 -38.51 -17.51 18.47
CA GLU A 103 -39.82 -16.83 18.51
C GLU A 103 -39.86 -15.51 17.73
N TYR A 104 -38.73 -14.80 17.63
CA TYR A 104 -38.66 -13.48 17.00
C TYR A 104 -38.24 -13.53 15.53
N ARG A 105 -37.79 -14.70 15.04
CA ARG A 105 -37.35 -14.87 13.65
C ARG A 105 -38.48 -14.70 12.65
N SER A 106 -39.72 -15.00 13.06
CA SER A 106 -40.94 -14.83 12.26
C SER A 106 -41.18 -13.36 11.86
N ILE A 107 -40.93 -12.44 12.79
CA ILE A 107 -41.11 -11.00 12.58
C ILE A 107 -40.14 -10.47 11.51
N ILE A 108 -38.90 -10.95 11.50
CA ILE A 108 -37.92 -10.56 10.46
C ILE A 108 -38.34 -11.10 9.09
N THR A 109 -38.80 -12.34 8.99
CA THR A 109 -39.29 -12.90 7.71
C THR A 109 -40.55 -12.20 7.20
N GLU A 110 -41.41 -11.71 8.10
CA GLU A 110 -42.61 -10.95 7.72
C GLU A 110 -42.25 -9.56 7.18
N VAL A 111 -41.32 -8.85 7.83
CA VAL A 111 -40.93 -7.49 7.43
C VAL A 111 -40.01 -7.46 6.20
N LEU A 112 -39.15 -8.48 6.01
CA LEU A 112 -38.26 -8.57 4.84
C LEU A 112 -38.88 -9.31 3.65
N GLY A 113 -40.02 -9.96 3.81
CA GLY A 113 -40.64 -10.79 2.78
C GLY A 113 -39.84 -12.05 2.43
N ASP A 114 -40.05 -12.60 1.23
CA ASP A 114 -39.41 -13.84 0.74
C ASP A 114 -37.94 -13.63 0.31
N LEU A 115 -37.16 -12.99 1.17
CA LEU A 115 -35.73 -12.82 0.94
C LEU A 115 -35.07 -14.20 1.01
N GLN A 116 -34.44 -14.65 -0.07
CA GLN A 116 -33.86 -16.00 -0.17
C GLN A 116 -32.60 -16.14 0.71
N PHE A 117 -32.77 -16.25 2.02
CA PHE A 117 -31.67 -16.32 2.99
C PHE A 117 -30.66 -17.43 2.68
N ASN A 118 -31.12 -18.56 2.12
CA ASN A 118 -30.25 -19.67 1.69
C ASN A 118 -29.28 -19.27 0.56
N PHE A 119 -29.72 -18.42 -0.38
CA PHE A 119 -28.85 -17.93 -1.45
C PHE A 119 -27.73 -17.06 -0.88
N TYR A 120 -28.06 -16.12 0.01
CA TYR A 120 -27.09 -15.21 0.62
C TYR A 120 -26.11 -15.91 1.55
N HIS A 121 -26.56 -16.90 2.31
CA HIS A 121 -25.66 -17.76 3.09
C HIS A 121 -24.66 -18.48 2.22
N ARG A 122 -25.13 -19.16 1.16
CA ARG A 122 -24.25 -19.88 0.24
C ARG A 122 -23.28 -18.93 -0.47
N TRP A 123 -23.75 -17.74 -0.84
CA TRP A 123 -22.90 -16.73 -1.48
C TRP A 123 -21.82 -16.20 -0.53
N PHE A 124 -22.16 -15.97 0.73
CA PHE A 124 -21.21 -15.63 1.78
C PHE A 124 -20.15 -16.73 1.96
N ASP A 125 -20.55 -18.00 2.05
CA ASP A 125 -19.64 -19.13 2.18
C ASP A 125 -18.67 -19.25 0.99
N VAL A 126 -19.16 -19.00 -0.23
CA VAL A 126 -18.32 -19.02 -1.45
C VAL A 126 -17.27 -17.90 -1.40
N ILE A 127 -17.66 -16.67 -1.07
CA ILE A 127 -16.72 -15.55 -0.96
C ILE A 127 -15.70 -15.83 0.14
N PHE A 128 -16.14 -16.34 1.28
CA PHE A 128 -15.27 -16.72 2.39
C PHE A 128 -14.25 -17.78 1.97
N LEU A 129 -14.70 -18.85 1.30
CA LEU A 129 -13.83 -19.92 0.83
C LEU A 129 -12.78 -19.43 -0.18
N VAL A 130 -13.20 -18.62 -1.16
CA VAL A 130 -12.28 -18.02 -2.13
C VAL A 130 -11.26 -17.11 -1.42
N SER A 131 -11.70 -16.33 -0.43
CA SER A 131 -10.80 -15.46 0.36
C SER A 131 -9.78 -16.28 1.18
N ALA A 132 -10.23 -17.39 1.78
CA ALA A 132 -9.38 -18.27 2.58
C ALA A 132 -8.35 -18.97 1.70
N LEU A 133 -8.76 -19.50 0.55
CA LEU A 133 -7.86 -20.11 -0.43
C LEU A 133 -6.84 -19.12 -0.97
N SER A 134 -7.28 -17.90 -1.31
CA SER A 134 -6.39 -16.82 -1.73
C SER A 134 -5.37 -16.47 -0.65
N SER A 135 -5.82 -16.35 0.60
CA SER A 135 -4.95 -16.08 1.76
C SER A 135 -3.94 -17.22 2.00
N ILE A 136 -4.38 -18.48 1.93
CA ILE A 136 -3.50 -19.65 2.04
C ILE A 136 -2.48 -19.66 0.89
N GLY A 137 -2.91 -19.40 -0.34
CA GLY A 137 -2.02 -19.31 -1.50
C GLY A 137 -0.98 -18.19 -1.36
N PHE A 138 -1.41 -17.01 -0.91
CA PHE A 138 -0.52 -15.88 -0.63
C PHE A 138 0.49 -16.21 0.48
N LEU A 139 0.04 -16.82 1.58
CA LEU A 139 0.93 -17.26 2.66
C LEU A 139 1.88 -18.37 2.21
N TYR A 140 1.44 -19.27 1.33
CA TYR A 140 2.30 -20.31 0.76
C TYR A 140 3.39 -19.70 -0.13
N LEU A 141 3.05 -18.73 -0.99
CA LEU A 141 4.03 -18.00 -1.80
C LEU A 141 4.99 -17.19 -0.93
N ALA A 142 4.48 -16.48 0.08
CA ALA A 142 5.31 -15.74 1.03
C ALA A 142 6.26 -16.67 1.80
N ARG A 143 5.78 -17.81 2.29
CA ARG A 143 6.63 -18.83 2.95
C ARG A 143 7.62 -19.47 1.99
N LYS A 144 7.24 -19.74 0.74
CA LYS A 144 8.15 -20.25 -0.29
C LYS A 144 9.23 -19.22 -0.63
N GLN A 145 8.90 -17.93 -0.66
CA GLN A 145 9.87 -16.86 -0.87
C GLN A 145 10.86 -16.74 0.30
N VAL A 146 10.40 -16.96 1.53
CA VAL A 146 11.28 -17.06 2.72
C VAL A 146 12.11 -18.35 2.69
N SER A 147 11.51 -19.49 2.36
CA SER A 147 12.18 -20.80 2.31
C SER A 147 13.11 -20.99 1.10
N ASN A 148 12.91 -20.24 0.01
CA ASN A 148 13.80 -20.17 -1.15
C ASN A 148 14.96 -19.17 -0.96
N ASN A 149 15.01 -18.48 0.19
CA ASN A 149 16.23 -17.91 0.74
C ASN A 149 16.77 -18.77 1.90
N PRO A 150 17.04 -20.10 1.73
CA PRO A 150 17.93 -20.77 2.66
C PRO A 150 19.37 -20.42 2.22
N LEU A 151 20.22 -20.05 3.17
CA LEU A 151 21.66 -19.77 3.01
C LEU A 151 22.04 -18.30 2.77
N ASP A 152 21.72 -17.45 3.74
CA ASP A 152 22.64 -16.42 4.24
C ASP A 152 23.06 -16.73 5.69
N ASN A 153 23.81 -17.84 5.84
CA ASN A 153 24.83 -18.01 6.88
C ASN A 153 26.19 -18.12 6.17
#